data_AF-A0A7S3SQ60-F1
#
_entry.id   AF-A0A7S3SQ60-F1
#
_cell.length_a   1.000
_cell.length_b   1.000
_cell.length_c   1.000
_cell.angle_alpha   90.00
_cell.angle_beta   90.00
_cell.angle_gamma   90.00
#
_symmetry.space_group_name_H-M   'P 1'
#
loop_
_entity.id
_entity.type
_entity.pdbx_description
1 polymer ?
#
loop_
_entity_poly.entity_id
_entity_poly.type
_entity_poly.pdbx_seq_one_letter_code
_entity_poly.pdbx_strand_id
1 'polypeptide(L)'
;ETLRWCAELDIRAVTCYAFSIENFKRTQEEVGALMRLAVEKLSEMCCDGSIIMQQRVRVRVVGDLARVPENVREQMESVMARTALHDRAVLTICFSYTSRHEIASAVAALAAKCSSGKLEPED
;
A
#
# COMPACT_ATOMS: atom_id res chain seq x y z
N GLU A 1 10.33 13.84 -1.19
CA GLU A 1 10.73 15.02 -0.39
C GLU A 1 10.05 15.03 0.98
N THR A 2 8.72 15.06 1.07
CA THR A 2 7.97 15.06 2.34
C THR A 2 8.38 13.95 3.31
N LEU A 3 8.62 12.73 2.83
CA LEU A 3 9.07 11.62 3.67
C LEU A 3 10.44 11.88 4.35
N ARG A 4 11.31 12.66 3.71
CA ARG A 4 12.59 13.08 4.30
C ARG A 4 12.35 14.04 5.46
N TRP A 5 11.49 15.05 5.28
CA TRP A 5 11.11 15.94 6.38
C TRP A 5 10.45 15.17 7.53
N CYS A 6 9.59 14.19 7.23
CA CYS A 6 9.02 13.32 8.24
C CYS A 6 10.12 12.58 9.04
N ALA A 7 11.14 12.06 8.36
CA ALA A 7 12.26 11.39 9.03
C ALA A 7 13.11 12.37 9.89
N GLU A 8 13.33 13.60 9.41
CA GLU A 8 14.05 14.66 10.15
C GLU A 8 13.29 15.11 11.41
N LEU A 9 11.95 15.07 11.36
CA LEU A 9 11.05 15.44 12.46
C LEU A 9 10.63 14.24 13.35
N ASP A 10 11.23 13.07 13.15
CA ASP A 10 10.91 11.82 13.87
C ASP A 10 9.43 11.38 13.76
N ILE A 11 8.79 11.68 12.63
CA ILE A 11 7.44 11.20 12.31
C ILE A 11 7.52 9.74 11.86
N ARG A 12 7.00 8.84 12.69
CA ARG A 12 7.12 7.38 12.52
C ARG A 12 6.04 6.73 11.66
N ALA A 13 4.97 7.44 11.32
CA ALA A 13 3.88 6.89 10.52
C ALA A 13 3.43 7.90 9.46
N VAL A 14 3.49 7.50 8.19
CA VAL A 14 3.03 8.29 7.05
C VAL A 14 2.11 7.42 6.21
N THR A 15 0.93 7.92 5.89
CA THR A 15 0.01 7.26 4.96
C THR A 15 -0.21 8.18 3.76
N CYS A 16 -0.01 7.68 2.55
CA CYS A 16 -0.29 8.43 1.32
C CYS A 16 -1.37 7.75 0.50
N TYR A 17 -2.22 8.56 -0.13
CA TYR A 17 -3.26 8.09 -1.04
C TYR A 17 -2.76 8.20 -2.47
N ALA A 18 -2.31 7.07 -3.03
CA ALA A 18 -1.63 7.04 -4.32
C ALA A 18 -2.58 6.74 -5.49
N PHE A 19 -3.53 5.82 -5.31
CA PHE A 19 -4.44 5.44 -6.39
C PHE A 19 -5.80 4.95 -5.84
N SER A 20 -6.89 5.55 -6.29
CA SER A 20 -8.25 5.19 -5.90
C SER A 20 -8.83 4.09 -6.80
N ILE A 21 -9.74 3.27 -6.28
CA ILE A 21 -10.58 2.38 -7.12
C ILE A 21 -11.34 3.21 -8.18
N GLU A 22 -11.73 4.44 -7.85
CA GLU A 22 -12.41 5.36 -8.76
C GLU A 22 -11.50 5.80 -9.93
N ASN A 23 -10.18 5.72 -9.79
CA ASN A 23 -9.25 6.12 -10.85
C ASN A 23 -9.20 5.13 -12.02
N PHE A 24 -9.70 3.89 -11.84
CA PHE A 24 -9.91 2.97 -12.97
C PHE A 24 -10.96 3.46 -13.98
N LYS A 25 -11.78 4.47 -13.62
CA LYS A 25 -12.75 5.10 -14.53
C LYS A 25 -12.11 6.11 -15.49
N ARG A 26 -10.83 6.45 -15.30
CA ARG A 26 -10.08 7.32 -16.22
C ARG A 26 -9.74 6.58 -17.52
N THR A 27 -9.15 7.27 -18.49
CA THR A 27 -8.80 6.64 -19.77
C THR A 27 -7.76 5.54 -19.56
N GLN A 28 -7.80 4.51 -20.41
CA GLN A 28 -6.85 3.39 -20.33
C GLN A 28 -5.40 3.84 -20.48
N GLU A 29 -5.17 4.87 -21.29
CA GLU A 29 -3.85 5.46 -21.47
C GLU A 29 -3.31 6.12 -20.19
N GLU A 30 -4.16 6.87 -19.49
CA GLU A 30 -3.79 7.50 -18.22
C GLU A 30 -3.58 6.45 -17.13
N VAL A 31 -4.48 5.48 -17.00
CA VAL A 31 -4.33 4.37 -16.05
C VAL A 31 -3.04 3.60 -16.33
N GLY A 32 -2.77 3.29 -17.60
CA GLY A 32 -1.53 2.62 -18.01
C GLY A 32 -0.28 3.43 -17.66
N ALA A 33 -0.30 4.76 -17.83
CA ALA A 33 0.79 5.64 -17.42
C ALA A 33 1.00 5.63 -15.90
N LEU A 34 -0.08 5.67 -15.11
CA LEU A 34 -0.01 5.60 -13.64
C LEU A 34 0.53 4.26 -13.16
N MET A 35 0.18 3.14 -13.82
CA MET A 35 0.74 1.82 -13.48
C MET A 35 2.24 1.72 -13.78
N ARG A 36 2.69 2.27 -14.92
CA ARG A 36 4.13 2.36 -15.24
C ARG A 36 4.88 3.22 -14.22
N LEU A 37 4.32 4.37 -13.86
CA LEU A 37 4.89 5.24 -12.84
C LEU A 37 4.96 4.54 -11.47
N ALA A 38 3.94 3.75 -11.11
CA ALA A 38 3.94 2.99 -9.88
C ALA A 38 5.11 1.99 -9.83
N VAL A 39 5.33 1.23 -10.91
CA VAL A 39 6.46 0.29 -11.02
C VAL A 39 7.81 1.01 -10.89
N GLU A 40 7.98 2.12 -11.61
CA GLU A 40 9.20 2.92 -11.56
C GLU A 40 9.49 3.41 -10.13
N LYS A 41 8.49 4.01 -9.46
CA LYS A 41 8.67 4.53 -8.10
C LYS A 41 8.86 3.44 -7.04
N LEU A 42 8.20 2.30 -7.18
CA LEU A 42 8.42 1.14 -6.32
C LEU A 42 9.86 0.60 -6.46
N SER A 43 10.37 0.54 -7.69
CA SER A 43 11.76 0.15 -7.96
C SER A 43 12.76 1.16 -7.37
N GLU A 44 12.52 2.47 -7.52
CA GLU A 44 13.35 3.51 -6.91
C GLU A 44 13.38 3.44 -5.38
N MET A 45 12.26 3.13 -4.73
CA MET A 45 12.20 2.91 -3.27
C MET A 45 13.05 1.72 -2.81
N CYS A 46 13.35 0.82 -3.73
CA CYS A 46 14.12 -0.39 -3.53
C CYS A 46 15.63 -0.18 -3.77
N CYS A 47 16.06 0.95 -4.30
CA CYS A 47 17.49 1.24 -4.45
C CYS A 47 18.15 1.48 -3.08
N ASP A 48 19.37 1.00 -2.88
CA ASP A 48 20.10 1.15 -1.61
C ASP A 48 20.35 2.61 -1.21
N GLY A 49 20.46 3.50 -2.21
CA GLY A 49 20.56 4.95 -2.00
C GLY A 49 19.24 5.64 -1.68
N SER A 50 18.11 4.94 -1.66
CA SER A 50 16.81 5.54 -1.37
C SER A 50 16.65 5.89 0.11
N ILE A 51 15.82 6.88 0.39
CA ILE A 51 15.47 7.26 1.77
C ILE A 51 14.83 6.10 2.54
N ILE A 52 14.10 5.22 1.85
CA ILE A 52 13.42 4.05 2.43
C ILE A 52 14.45 3.08 3.01
N MET A 53 15.50 2.79 2.26
CA MET A 53 16.57 1.89 2.69
C MET A 53 17.46 2.56 3.75
N GLN A 54 17.91 3.80 3.49
CA GLN A 54 18.81 4.53 4.40
C GLN A 54 18.18 4.81 5.77
N GLN A 55 16.90 5.16 5.82
CA GLN A 55 16.20 5.47 7.07
C GLN A 55 15.45 4.26 7.64
N ARG A 56 15.65 3.05 7.10
CA ARG A 56 14.95 1.83 7.57
C ARG A 56 13.44 2.06 7.71
N VAL A 57 12.81 2.54 6.63
CA VAL A 57 11.36 2.75 6.56
C VAL A 57 10.71 1.47 6.05
N ARG A 58 9.73 0.95 6.79
CA ARG A 58 8.91 -0.17 6.37
C ARG A 58 7.81 0.30 5.44
N VAL A 59 7.73 -0.29 4.25
CA VAL A 59 6.66 0.01 3.30
C VAL A 59 5.52 -1.00 3.47
N ARG A 60 4.29 -0.50 3.46
CA ARG A 60 3.07 -1.28 3.38
C ARG A 60 2.21 -0.74 2.25
N VAL A 61 1.60 -1.62 1.46
CA VAL A 61 0.63 -1.23 0.44
C VAL A 61 -0.73 -1.79 0.86
N VAL A 62 -1.77 -0.96 0.84
CA VAL A 62 -3.14 -1.33 1.23
C VAL A 62 -4.14 -0.95 0.14
N GLY A 63 -5.14 -1.80 -0.06
CA GLY A 63 -6.20 -1.65 -1.05
C GLY A 63 -6.55 -2.97 -1.74
N ASP A 64 -7.37 -2.91 -2.79
CA ASP A 64 -7.77 -4.07 -3.59
C ASP A 64 -6.70 -4.36 -4.65
N LEU A 65 -5.62 -5.03 -4.23
CA LEU A 65 -4.49 -5.37 -5.10
C LEU A 65 -4.84 -6.43 -6.15
N ALA A 66 -5.96 -7.13 -6.03
CA ALA A 66 -6.43 -8.08 -7.04
C ALA A 66 -6.83 -7.37 -8.35
N ARG A 67 -7.24 -6.10 -8.27
CA ARG A 67 -7.55 -5.25 -9.45
C ARG A 67 -6.33 -4.66 -10.14
N VAL A 68 -5.18 -4.72 -9.50
CA VAL A 68 -3.93 -4.15 -10.00
C VAL A 68 -3.27 -5.16 -10.95
N PRO A 69 -2.69 -4.71 -12.09
CA PRO A 69 -1.93 -5.58 -12.98
C PRO A 69 -0.84 -6.38 -12.24
N GLU A 70 -0.61 -7.61 -12.66
CA GLU A 70 0.30 -8.56 -12.00
C GLU A 70 1.71 -7.99 -11.82
N ASN A 71 2.28 -7.40 -12.87
CA ASN A 71 3.61 -6.80 -12.82
C ASN A 71 3.74 -5.68 -11.76
N VAL A 72 2.68 -4.89 -11.54
CA VAL A 72 2.66 -3.84 -10.52
C VAL A 72 2.54 -4.48 -9.13
N ARG A 73 1.69 -5.51 -8.99
CA ARG A 73 1.49 -6.25 -7.74
C ARG A 73 2.77 -6.93 -7.27
N GLU A 74 3.48 -7.61 -8.16
CA GLU A 74 4.77 -8.25 -7.86
C GLU A 74 5.80 -7.24 -7.35
N GLN A 75 5.84 -6.03 -7.93
CA GLN A 75 6.73 -4.97 -7.46
C GLN A 75 6.33 -4.45 -6.08
N MET A 76 5.03 -4.30 -5.80
CA MET A 76 4.54 -3.94 -4.46
C MET A 76 4.94 -5.00 -3.43
N GLU A 77 4.76 -6.28 -3.75
CA GLU A 77 5.13 -7.40 -2.88
C GLU A 77 6.64 -7.45 -2.62
N SER A 78 7.45 -7.26 -3.66
CA SER A 78 8.92 -7.18 -3.56
C SER A 78 9.37 -6.07 -2.60
N VAL A 79 8.84 -4.86 -2.74
CA VAL A 79 9.16 -3.72 -1.84
C VAL A 79 8.73 -4.00 -0.41
N MET A 80 7.52 -4.54 -0.20
CA MET A 80 7.02 -4.88 1.13
C MET A 80 7.87 -5.96 1.79
N ALA A 81 8.30 -6.98 1.04
CA ALA A 81 9.16 -8.05 1.54
C ALA A 81 10.55 -7.52 1.93
N ARG A 82 11.18 -6.72 1.05
CA ARG A 82 12.51 -6.15 1.27
C ARG A 82 12.57 -5.23 2.49
N THR A 83 11.49 -4.52 2.77
CA THR A 83 11.39 -3.57 3.89
C THR A 83 10.68 -4.15 5.11
N ALA A 84 10.35 -5.45 5.13
CA ALA A 84 9.52 -6.05 6.18
C ALA A 84 10.14 -5.95 7.58
N LEU A 85 11.48 -5.98 7.66
CA LEU A 85 12.25 -5.91 8.92
C LEU A 85 12.69 -4.48 9.27
N HIS A 86 12.29 -3.49 8.48
CA HIS A 86 12.50 -2.09 8.82
C HIS A 86 11.57 -1.67 9.97
N ASP A 87 12.09 -0.84 10.86
CA ASP A 87 11.51 -0.61 12.19
C ASP A 87 11.51 0.86 12.63
N ARG A 88 12.13 1.76 11.86
CA ARG A 88 12.23 3.17 12.26
C ARG A 88 10.94 3.96 12.00
N ALA A 89 10.31 3.72 10.84
CA ALA A 89 9.07 4.37 10.45
C ALA A 89 8.27 3.47 9.50
N VAL A 90 6.97 3.74 9.35
CA VAL A 90 6.08 3.03 8.42
C VAL A 90 5.53 4.00 7.39
N LEU A 91 5.72 3.67 6.11
CA LEU A 91 5.03 4.30 4.98
C LEU A 91 3.91 3.37 4.50
N THR A 92 2.67 3.78 4.66
CA THR A 92 1.49 3.08 4.11
C THR A 92 1.05 3.75 2.82
N ILE A 93 1.03 3.00 1.73
CA ILE A 93 0.61 3.46 0.40
C ILE A 93 -0.78 2.88 0.12
N CYS A 94 -1.79 3.74 0.06
CA CYS A 94 -3.13 3.35 -0.34
C CYS A 94 -3.21 3.31 -1.88
N PHE A 95 -3.31 2.11 -2.45
CA PHE A 95 -3.31 1.88 -3.89
C PHE A 95 -4.45 0.93 -4.28
N SER A 96 -5.22 1.27 -5.32
CA SER A 96 -6.51 0.61 -5.58
C SER A 96 -7.41 0.64 -4.33
N TYR A 97 -7.44 1.79 -3.66
CA TYR A 97 -8.04 1.94 -2.33
C TYR A 97 -9.27 2.84 -2.35
N THR A 98 -10.30 2.49 -1.58
CA THR A 98 -11.31 3.44 -1.08
C THR A 98 -11.72 3.03 0.33
N SER A 99 -12.01 3.99 1.21
CA SER A 99 -12.42 3.71 2.59
C SER A 99 -13.68 2.85 2.67
N ARG A 100 -14.68 3.14 1.83
CA ARG A 100 -15.93 2.35 1.77
C ARG A 100 -15.65 0.89 1.41
N HIS A 101 -14.75 0.64 0.46
CA HIS A 101 -14.40 -0.72 0.09
C HIS A 101 -13.60 -1.44 1.18
N GLU A 102 -12.67 -0.74 1.86
CA GLU A 102 -11.92 -1.31 2.98
C GLU A 102 -12.86 -1.72 4.13
N ILE A 103 -13.78 -0.83 4.54
CA ILE A 103 -14.76 -1.12 5.59
C ILE A 103 -15.66 -2.30 5.20
N ALA A 104 -16.20 -2.28 3.98
CA ALA A 104 -17.06 -3.36 3.50
C ALA A 104 -16.32 -4.71 3.46
N SER A 105 -15.06 -4.72 3.04
CA SER A 105 -14.22 -5.93 3.00
C SER A 105 -13.90 -6.44 4.41
N ALA A 106 -13.62 -5.55 5.35
CA ALA A 106 -13.39 -5.91 6.75
C ALA A 106 -14.64 -6.54 7.38
N VAL A 107 -15.82 -5.93 7.19
CA VAL A 107 -17.09 -6.46 7.68
C VAL A 107 -17.42 -7.80 7.05
N ALA A 108 -17.22 -7.96 5.73
CA ALA A 108 -17.43 -9.25 5.05
C ALA A 108 -16.50 -10.35 5.60
N ALA A 109 -15.24 -10.02 5.88
CA ALA A 109 -14.28 -10.96 6.48
C ALA A 109 -14.68 -11.35 7.92
N LEU A 110 -15.20 -10.41 8.72
CA LEU A 110 -15.75 -10.69 10.05
C LEU A 110 -16.98 -11.60 9.96
N ALA A 111 -17.93 -11.28 9.08
CA ALA A 111 -19.13 -12.10 8.88
C ALA A 111 -18.79 -13.54 8.45
N ALA A 112 -17.76 -13.73 7.62
CA ALA A 112 -17.27 -15.06 7.25
C ALA A 112 -16.61 -15.82 8.42
N LYS A 113 -15.98 -15.11 9.36
CA LYS A 113 -15.46 -15.72 10.59
C LYS A 113 -16.59 -16.11 11.54
N CYS A 114 -17.64 -15.28 11.66
CA CYS A 114 -18.84 -15.63 12.42
C CYS A 114 -19.56 -16.84 11.86
N SER A 115 -19.79 -16.88 10.55
CA SER A 115 -20.47 -18.02 9.91
C SER A 115 -19.68 -19.32 10.00
N SER A 116 -18.36 -19.25 10.18
CA SER A 116 -17.49 -20.42 10.40
C SER A 116 -17.24 -20.75 11.87
N GLY A 117 -17.89 -20.05 12.81
CA GLY A 117 -17.75 -20.28 14.27
C GLY A 117 -16.38 -19.91 14.83
N LYS A 118 -15.60 -19.08 14.13
CA LYS A 118 -14.27 -18.60 14.56
C LYS A 118 -14.33 -17.29 15.35
N LEU A 119 -15.49 -16.65 15.39
CA LEU A 119 -15.75 -15.37 16.04
C LEU A 119 -17.24 -15.34 16.41
N GLU A 120 -17.58 -14.87 17.60
CA GLU A 120 -18.98 -14.64 17.99
C GLU A 120 -19.40 -13.21 17.64
N PRO A 121 -20.69 -12.92 17.40
CA PRO A 121 -21.14 -11.55 17.14
C PRO A 121 -20.84 -10.53 18.25
N GLU A 122 -20.55 -11.01 19.46
CA GLU A 122 -20.25 -10.21 20.65
C GLU A 122 -18.76 -9.86 20.80
N ASP A 123 -17.87 -10.48 20.00
CA ASP A 123 -16.42 -10.19 19.97
C ASP A 123 -16.09 -8.91 19.17
#